data_AF-A0A9D4BGP4-F1
#
_entry.id   AF-A0A9D4BGP4-F1
#
_cell.length_a   1.000
_cell.length_b   1.000
_cell.length_c   1.000
_cell.angle_alpha   90.00
_cell.angle_beta   90.00
_cell.angle_gamma   90.00
#
_symmetry.space_group_name_H-M   'P 1'
#
loop_
_entity.id
_entity.type
_entity.pdbx_description
1 polymer ?
#
loop_
_entity_poly.entity_id
_entity_poly.type
_entity_poly.pdbx_seq_one_letter_code
_entity_poly.pdbx_strand_id
1 'polypeptide(L)' 'MGVTFKNESKLGDVLIVTSWQDVLNRDTFFFEITKSTGDVITTSMMRFYESKHYEHSKL' A
#
# COMPACT_ATOMS: atom_id res chain seq x y z
N MET A 1 -8.40 -5.57 -5.36
CA MET A 1 -7.62 -5.19 -4.18
C MET A 1 -7.18 -6.46 -3.49
N GLY A 2 -5.88 -6.66 -3.25
CA GLY A 2 -5.35 -7.87 -2.62
C GLY A 2 -4.58 -7.51 -1.35
N VAL A 3 -4.92 -8.14 -0.23
CA VAL A 3 -4.20 -8.04 1.04
C VAL A 3 -3.86 -9.46 1.49
N THR A 4 -2.61 -9.68 1.87
CA THR A 4 -2.12 -10.97 2.35
C THR A 4 -1.54 -10.78 3.74
N PHE A 5 -2.20 -11.38 4.74
CA PHE A 5 -1.72 -11.42 6.12
C PHE A 5 -0.78 -12.61 6.30
N LYS A 6 0.39 -12.37 6.89
CA LYS A 6 1.44 -13.39 7.13
C LYS A 6 1.64 -13.68 8.61
N ASN A 7 1.62 -12.64 9.46
CA ASN A 7 1.84 -12.76 10.89
C ASN A 7 0.91 -11.83 11.68
N GLU A 8 0.74 -12.09 12.96
CA GLU A 8 0.00 -11.23 13.89
C GLU A 8 0.91 -10.19 14.56
N SER A 9 0.34 -9.03 14.90
CA SER A 9 0.96 -8.02 15.76
C SER A 9 0.23 -7.92 17.09
N LYS A 10 0.94 -7.48 18.12
CA LYS A 10 0.42 -7.29 19.48
C LYS A 10 0.51 -5.82 19.88
N LEU A 11 -0.27 -5.45 20.89
CA LEU A 11 -0.18 -4.11 21.48
C LEU A 11 1.25 -3.85 21.98
N GLY A 12 1.82 -2.72 21.56
CA GLY A 12 3.21 -2.36 21.87
C GLY A 12 4.22 -2.72 20.78
N ASP A 13 3.84 -3.51 19.77
CA ASP A 13 4.70 -3.72 18.60
C ASP A 13 4.87 -2.41 17.82
N VAL A 14 6.11 -2.10 17.45
CA VAL A 14 6.41 -0.99 16.53
C VAL A 14 6.33 -1.52 15.11
N LEU A 15 5.42 -0.96 14.32
CA LEU A 15 5.20 -1.33 12.93
C LEU A 15 5.81 -0.28 11.99
N ILE A 16 6.48 -0.75 10.95
CA ILE A 16 7.08 0.05 9.88
C ILE A 16 6.26 -0.23 8.61
N VAL A 17 5.83 0.82 7.93
CA VAL A 17 5.09 0.73 6.67
C VAL A 17 6.00 1.21 5.55
N THR A 18 6.29 0.32 4.61
CA THR A 18 7.06 0.63 3.40
C THR A 18 6.14 0.56 2.20
N SER A 19 6.31 1.49 1.26
CA SER A 19 5.57 1.45 -0.01
C SER A 19 6.51 1.69 -1.18
N TRP A 20 6.17 1.10 -2.33
CA TRP A 20 6.88 1.32 -3.59
C TRP A 20 5.91 1.22 -4.76
N GLN A 21 6.22 1.98 -5.81
CA GLN A 21 5.45 2.01 -7.05
C GLN A 21 5.96 0.93 -8.01
N ASP A 22 5.06 0.27 -8.72
CA ASP A 22 5.41 -0.64 -9.80
C ASP A 22 5.99 0.16 -10.99
N VAL A 23 7.18 -0.22 -11.43
CA VAL A 23 7.90 0.44 -12.53
C VAL A 23 7.20 0.20 -13.87
N LEU A 24 6.54 -0.95 -14.04
CA LEU A 24 5.82 -1.32 -15.26
C LEU A 24 4.39 -0.78 -15.27
N ASN A 25 3.82 -0.52 -14.09
CA ASN A 25 2.45 -0.05 -13.93
C ASN A 25 2.39 1.07 -12.90
N ARG A 26 2.56 2.33 -13.36
CA ARG A 26 2.63 3.52 -12.48
C ARG A 26 1.39 3.73 -11.61
N ASP A 27 0.27 3.12 -11.96
CA ASP A 27 -0.95 3.20 -11.17
C ASP A 27 -0.98 2.18 -10.02
N THR A 28 -0.01 1.27 -9.97
CA THR A 28 0.06 0.18 -8.99
C THR A 28 1.12 0.45 -7.94
N PHE A 29 0.73 0.33 -6.67
CA PHE A 29 1.57 0.49 -5.50
C PHE A 29 1.49 -0.76 -4.66
N PHE A 30 2.64 -1.13 -4.10
CA PHE A 30 2.76 -2.21 -3.14
C PHE A 30 3.05 -1.61 -1.78
N PHE A 31 2.52 -2.25 -0.75
CA PHE A 31 2.75 -1.91 0.63
C PHE A 31 3.20 -3.15 1.37
N GLU A 32 4.16 -2.98 2.27
CA GLU A 32 4.58 -3.98 3.23
C GLU A 32 4.58 -3.38 4.62
N ILE A 33 3.97 -4.09 5.57
CA ILE A 33 4.02 -3.74 6.98
C ILE A 33 4.91 -4.76 7.68
N THR A 34 5.98 -4.28 8.29
CA THR A 34 6.93 -5.09 9.05
C THR A 34 6.93 -4.66 10.51
N LYS A 35 7.24 -5.58 11.42
CA LYS A 35 7.65 -5.19 12.79
C LYS A 35 9.05 -4.61 12.75
N SER A 36 9.41 -3.81 13.76
CA SER A 36 10.79 -3.36 13.97
C SER A 36 11.79 -4.53 14.16
N THR A 37 11.30 -5.72 14.52
CA THR A 37 12.08 -6.96 14.58
C THR A 37 12.42 -7.55 13.20
N GLY A 38 11.78 -7.05 12.13
CA GLY A 38 11.94 -7.52 10.75
C GLY A 38 10.83 -8.46 10.27
N ASP A 39 9.91 -8.90 11.13
CA ASP A 39 8.84 -9.81 10.74
C ASP A 39 7.81 -9.13 9.84
N VAL A 40 7.56 -9.68 8.64
CA VAL A 40 6.52 -9.18 7.74
C VAL A 40 5.14 -9.58 8.28
N ILE A 41 4.30 -8.59 8.56
CA ILE A 41 2.93 -8.76 9.06
C ILE A 41 1.95 -8.91 7.92
N THR A 42 2.00 -8.00 6.95
CA THR A 42 1.09 -8.01 5.82
C THR A 42 1.73 -7.36 4.61
N THR A 43 1.29 -7.80 3.44
CA THR A 43 1.58 -7.16 2.16
C THR A 43 0.28 -6.81 1.47
N SER A 44 0.21 -5.68 0.78
CA SER A 44 -0.96 -5.33 -0.02
C SER A 44 -0.57 -4.70 -1.36
N MET A 45 -1.49 -4.80 -2.32
CA MET A 45 -1.38 -4.15 -3.63
C MET A 45 -2.60 -3.26 -3.84
N MET A 46 -2.34 -1.98 -4.09
CA MET A 46 -3.35 -0.98 -4.41
C MET A 46 -3.13 -0.47 -5.83
N ARG A 47 -4.21 -0.37 -6.60
CA ARG A 47 -4.21 0.30 -7.89
C ARG A 47 -5.03 1.58 -7.77
N PHE A 48 -4.40 2.71 -8.04
CA PHE A 48 -5.06 4.00 -8.12
C PHE A 48 -5.60 4.20 -9.53
N TYR A 49 -6.74 4.85 -9.66
CA TYR A 49 -7.24 5.31 -10.95
C TYR A 49 -7.25 6.82 -10.87
N GLU A 50 -6.56 7.47 -11.81
CA GLU A 50 -6.62 8.92 -11.93
C GLU A 50 -8.06 9.31 -12.33
N SER A 51 -8.79 9.96 -11.41
CA SER A 51 -10.09 10.50 -11.76
C SER A 51 -9.86 11.80 -12.54
N LYS A 52 -10.36 11.87 -13.78
CA LYS A 52 -10.33 13.10 -14.61
C LYS A 52 -11.31 14.16 -14.13
N HIS A 53 -11.39 14.44 -12.83
CA HIS A 53 -12.34 15.39 -12.25
C HIS A 53 -11.94 16.88 -12.41
N TYR A 54 -11.04 17.21 -13.35
CA TYR A 54 -10.53 18.57 -13.54
C TYR A 54 -10.62 19.14 -14.97
N GLU A 55 -11.57 18.67 -15.79
CA GLU A 55 -11.85 19.30 -17.10
C GLU A 55 -13.34 19.64 -17.35
N HIS A 56 -14.23 19.51 -16.35
CA HIS A 56 -15.68 19.73 -16.52
C HIS A 56 -16.21 21.02 -15.86
N SER A 57 -15.40 22.07 -15.72
CA SER A 57 -15.87 23.41 -15.27
C SER A 57 -15.31 24.59 -16.06
N LYS A 58 -15.10 24.40 -17.37
CA LYS A 58 -15.13 25.51 -18.33
C LYS A 58 -16.44 25.46 -19.11
N LEU A 59 -17.54 25.58 -18.40
CA LEU A 59 -18.84 25.99 -18.95
C LEU A 59 -18.99 27.49 -18.76
#